data_AF-A0A7S0THY4-F1
#
_entry.id   AF-A0A7S0THY4-F1
#
_cell.length_a   1.000
_cell.length_b   1.000
_cell.length_c   1.000
_cell.angle_alpha   90.00
_cell.angle_beta   90.00
_cell.angle_gamma   90.00
#
_symmetry.space_group_name_H-M   'P 1'
#
loop_
_entity.id
_entity.type
_entity.pdbx_description
1 polymer ?
#
loop_
_entity_poly.entity_id
_entity_poly.type
_entity_poly.pdbx_seq_one_letter_code
_entity_poly.pdbx_strand_id
1 'polypeptide(L)'
;GGGTVRNTNMTMATLDGLMQGDAAADDNKILNNAWRGVEAMELYIKAHEKLYAGQVDAAMKFAQPLENYDDILDPVDIFSLIALTGFHNQMYGVCSNAFMRLEQLTDISQERRDQYQDLAFKIFTKFKPKNPAIGHDQQTKDVVTPEYLRELRKTYIRKCT
;
A
#
# COMPACT_ATOMS: atom_id res chain seq x y z
N GLY A 1 -15.72 -11.05 -60.97
CA GLY A 1 -15.50 -10.20 -59.79
C GLY A 1 -15.81 -11.00 -58.54
N GLY A 2 -14.89 -11.09 -57.59
CA GLY A 2 -15.09 -11.91 -56.37
C GLY A 2 -14.03 -11.76 -55.27
N GLY A 3 -13.16 -10.73 -55.33
CA GLY A 3 -12.03 -10.58 -54.40
C GLY A 3 -12.30 -9.77 -53.14
N THR A 4 -13.35 -8.94 -53.10
CA THR A 4 -13.49 -7.90 -52.07
C THR A 4 -14.22 -8.35 -50.79
N VAL A 5 -15.08 -9.38 -50.85
CA VAL A 5 -15.98 -9.76 -49.74
C VAL A 5 -15.29 -10.57 -48.62
N ARG A 6 -14.17 -11.25 -48.92
CA ARG A 6 -13.46 -12.07 -47.94
C ARG A 6 -12.60 -11.25 -46.95
N ASN A 7 -12.06 -10.11 -47.38
CA ASN A 7 -11.24 -9.27 -46.51
C ASN A 7 -12.07 -8.54 -45.45
N THR A 8 -13.31 -8.13 -45.77
CA THR A 8 -14.18 -7.38 -44.86
C THR A 8 -14.61 -8.19 -43.64
N ASN A 9 -14.90 -9.49 -43.83
CA ASN A 9 -15.29 -10.39 -42.74
C ASN A 9 -14.11 -10.69 -41.80
N MET A 10 -12.88 -10.81 -42.34
CA MET A 10 -11.67 -10.97 -41.52
C MET A 10 -11.38 -9.71 -40.70
N THR A 11 -11.53 -8.51 -41.28
CA THR A 11 -11.36 -7.25 -40.55
C THR A 11 -12.40 -7.03 -39.45
N MET A 12 -13.65 -7.46 -39.65
CA MET A 12 -14.70 -7.39 -38.62
C MET A 12 -14.44 -8.37 -37.48
N ALA A 13 -14.01 -9.60 -37.77
CA ALA A 13 -13.65 -10.58 -36.75
C ALA A 13 -12.42 -10.15 -35.94
N THR A 14 -11.41 -9.54 -36.58
CA THR A 14 -10.26 -8.97 -35.85
C THR A 14 -10.65 -7.75 -35.02
N LEU A 15 -11.57 -6.91 -35.50
CA LEU A 15 -12.04 -5.74 -34.76
C LEU A 15 -12.86 -6.15 -33.54
N ASP A 16 -13.79 -7.10 -33.69
CA ASP A 16 -14.57 -7.66 -32.59
C ASP A 16 -13.67 -8.36 -31.55
N GLY A 17 -12.63 -9.08 -32.01
CA GLY A 17 -11.61 -9.66 -31.13
C GLY A 17 -10.77 -8.63 -30.38
N LEU A 18 -10.40 -7.50 -31.00
CA LEU A 18 -9.73 -6.38 -30.32
C LEU A 18 -10.66 -5.68 -29.31
N MET A 19 -11.92 -5.44 -29.69
CA MET A 19 -12.91 -4.81 -28.80
C MET A 19 -13.25 -5.68 -27.59
N GLN A 20 -13.39 -7.01 -27.76
CA GLN A 20 -13.58 -7.94 -26.63
C GLN A 20 -12.31 -8.07 -25.77
N GLY A 21 -11.13 -7.99 -26.39
CA GLY A 21 -9.85 -7.95 -25.66
C GLY A 21 -9.74 -6.73 -24.75
N ASP A 22 -10.10 -5.54 -25.25
CA ASP A 22 -10.08 -4.30 -24.48
C ASP A 22 -11.11 -4.31 -23.34
N ALA A 23 -12.33 -4.80 -23.59
CA ALA A 23 -13.36 -4.92 -22.55
C ALA A 23 -12.94 -5.90 -21.42
N ALA A 24 -12.40 -7.07 -21.77
CA ALA A 24 -11.89 -8.02 -20.79
C ALA A 24 -10.67 -7.49 -20.02
N ALA A 25 -9.81 -6.69 -20.67
CA ALA A 25 -8.68 -6.05 -20.02
C ALA A 25 -9.12 -5.01 -18.99
N ASP A 26 -10.15 -4.21 -19.31
CA ASP A 26 -10.74 -3.24 -18.38
C ASP A 26 -11.41 -3.91 -17.18
N ASP A 27 -12.16 -5.01 -17.38
CA ASP A 27 -12.76 -5.78 -16.29
C ASP A 27 -11.69 -6.34 -15.33
N ASN A 28 -10.57 -6.84 -15.88
CA ASN A 28 -9.44 -7.32 -15.07
C ASN A 28 -8.77 -6.18 -14.29
N LYS A 29 -8.71 -4.97 -14.84
CA LYS A 29 -8.16 -3.80 -14.15
C LYS A 29 -9.05 -3.35 -13.00
N ILE A 30 -10.37 -3.30 -13.21
CA ILE A 30 -11.35 -2.99 -12.15
C ILE A 30 -11.22 -4.01 -11.01
N LEU A 31 -11.18 -5.30 -11.35
CA LEU A 31 -11.03 -6.38 -10.37
C LEU A 31 -9.71 -6.25 -9.59
N ASN A 32 -8.59 -5.99 -10.27
CA ASN A 32 -7.29 -5.82 -9.61
C ASN A 32 -7.26 -4.60 -8.69
N ASN A 33 -7.88 -3.48 -9.07
CA ASN A 33 -8.01 -2.31 -8.21
C ASN A 33 -8.86 -2.59 -6.97
N ALA A 34 -9.97 -3.33 -7.13
CA ALA A 34 -10.80 -3.74 -5.99
C ALA A 34 -10.01 -4.64 -5.02
N TRP A 35 -9.22 -5.58 -5.54
CA TRP A 35 -8.34 -6.41 -4.69
C TRP A 35 -7.27 -5.60 -3.98
N ARG A 36 -6.66 -4.63 -4.65
CA ARG A 36 -5.69 -3.73 -4.05
C ARG A 36 -6.29 -2.93 -2.89
N GLY A 37 -7.55 -2.52 -3.01
CA GLY A 37 -8.30 -1.88 -1.92
C GLY A 37 -8.53 -2.79 -0.72
N VAL A 38 -8.91 -4.05 -0.96
CA VAL A 38 -9.07 -5.05 0.11
C VAL A 38 -7.73 -5.33 0.81
N GLU A 39 -6.65 -5.47 0.04
CA GLU A 39 -5.30 -5.66 0.56
C GLU A 39 -4.87 -4.49 1.44
N ALA A 40 -5.08 -3.25 0.99
CA ALA A 40 -4.77 -2.04 1.75
C ALA A 40 -5.50 -2.01 3.11
N MET A 41 -6.81 -2.26 3.10
CA MET A 41 -7.63 -2.24 4.31
C MET A 41 -7.25 -3.37 5.28
N GLU A 42 -6.98 -4.57 4.79
CA GLU A 42 -6.52 -5.67 5.63
C GLU A 42 -5.20 -5.33 6.33
N LEU A 43 -4.22 -4.78 5.60
CA LEU A 43 -2.93 -4.38 6.15
C LEU A 43 -3.11 -3.29 7.20
N TYR A 44 -3.97 -2.30 6.92
CA TYR A 44 -4.28 -1.21 7.83
C TYR A 44 -4.91 -1.70 9.14
N ILE A 45 -5.92 -2.57 9.06
CA ILE A 45 -6.59 -3.15 10.23
C ILE A 45 -5.59 -3.97 11.05
N LYS A 46 -4.81 -4.85 10.40
CA LYS A 46 -3.80 -5.68 11.09
C LYS A 46 -2.71 -4.86 11.76
N ALA A 47 -2.27 -3.77 11.15
CA ALA A 47 -1.30 -2.87 11.77
C ALA A 47 -1.85 -2.30 13.08
N HIS A 48 -3.12 -1.86 13.10
CA HIS A 48 -3.79 -1.39 14.30
C HIS A 48 -3.99 -2.50 15.34
N GLU A 49 -4.48 -3.68 14.95
CA GLU A 49 -4.63 -4.83 15.87
C GLU A 49 -3.32 -5.17 16.58
N LYS A 50 -2.22 -5.23 15.83
CA LYS A 50 -0.88 -5.49 16.37
C LYS A 50 -0.41 -4.37 17.29
N LEU A 51 -0.69 -3.12 16.94
CA LEU A 51 -0.35 -1.96 17.76
C LEU A 51 -1.11 -1.98 19.09
N TYR A 52 -2.42 -2.22 19.08
CA TYR A 52 -3.25 -2.35 20.29
C TYR A 52 -2.87 -3.56 21.15
N ALA A 53 -2.37 -4.64 20.53
CA ALA A 53 -1.81 -5.79 21.23
C ALA A 53 -0.40 -5.54 21.82
N GLY A 54 0.17 -4.35 21.64
CA GLY A 54 1.53 -4.01 22.09
C GLY A 54 2.64 -4.65 21.26
N GLN A 55 2.32 -5.30 20.14
CA GLN A 55 3.27 -5.97 19.23
C GLN A 55 3.81 -4.96 18.19
N VAL A 56 4.59 -3.99 18.65
CA VAL A 56 5.05 -2.86 17.83
C VAL A 56 5.88 -3.32 16.63
N ASP A 57 6.77 -4.30 16.81
CA ASP A 57 7.60 -4.84 15.72
C ASP A 57 6.77 -5.43 14.59
N ALA A 58 5.71 -6.15 14.95
CA ALA A 58 4.77 -6.72 13.99
C ALA A 58 3.93 -5.61 13.33
N ALA A 59 3.41 -4.66 14.12
CA ALA A 59 2.64 -3.53 13.61
C ALA A 59 3.42 -2.75 12.54
N MET A 60 4.71 -2.49 12.77
CA MET A 60 5.57 -1.82 11.81
C MET A 60 5.72 -2.58 10.48
N LYS A 61 5.75 -3.91 10.52
CA LYS A 61 5.83 -4.76 9.30
C LYS A 61 4.57 -4.69 8.45
N PHE A 62 3.41 -4.48 9.06
CA PHE A 62 2.14 -4.26 8.34
C PHE A 62 1.98 -2.80 7.90
N ALA A 63 2.48 -1.85 8.69
CA ALA A 63 2.38 -0.43 8.37
C ALA A 63 3.27 0.00 7.20
N GLN A 64 4.52 -0.50 7.13
CA GLN A 64 5.47 -0.03 6.12
C GLN A 64 5.01 -0.25 4.65
N PRO A 65 4.44 -1.41 4.27
CA PRO A 65 3.93 -1.61 2.91
C PRO A 65 2.78 -0.68 2.52
N LEU A 66 2.09 -0.06 3.49
CA LEU A 66 0.98 0.87 3.23
C LEU A 66 1.41 2.13 2.46
N GLU A 67 2.70 2.49 2.46
CA GLU A 67 3.23 3.58 1.61
C GLU A 67 2.87 3.38 0.13
N ASN A 68 2.71 2.13 -0.32
CA ASN A 68 2.34 1.83 -1.70
C ASN A 68 0.83 1.90 -1.97
N TYR A 69 0.02 2.38 -1.02
CA TYR A 69 -1.45 2.44 -1.11
C TYR A 69 -1.98 3.86 -0.81
N ASP A 70 -1.15 4.88 -0.98
CA ASP A 70 -1.45 6.30 -0.80
C ASP A 70 -2.46 6.86 -1.83
N ASP A 71 -2.70 6.14 -2.91
CA ASP A 71 -3.74 6.41 -3.89
C ASP A 71 -5.11 5.80 -3.53
N ILE A 72 -5.17 4.96 -2.49
CA ILE A 72 -6.38 4.29 -2.02
C ILE A 72 -6.80 4.79 -0.63
N LEU A 73 -5.85 4.90 0.29
CA LEU A 73 -6.08 5.36 1.66
C LEU A 73 -5.56 6.79 1.82
N ASP A 74 -6.06 7.52 2.83
CA ASP A 74 -5.58 8.86 3.12
C ASP A 74 -4.07 8.84 3.44
N PRO A 75 -3.22 9.55 2.67
CA PRO A 75 -1.80 9.65 2.94
C PRO A 75 -1.49 10.12 4.37
N VAL A 76 -2.32 11.00 4.93
CA VAL A 76 -2.17 11.49 6.30
C VAL A 76 -2.24 10.34 7.29
N ASP A 77 -3.22 9.45 7.13
CA ASP A 77 -3.43 8.31 8.02
C ASP A 77 -2.32 7.26 7.85
N ILE A 78 -1.92 6.98 6.60
CA ILE A 78 -0.84 6.04 6.30
C ILE A 78 0.47 6.51 6.95
N PHE A 79 0.92 7.72 6.64
CA PHE A 79 2.21 8.20 7.12
C PHE A 79 2.20 8.50 8.63
N SER A 80 1.05 8.89 9.20
CA SER A 80 0.90 9.02 10.66
C SER A 80 1.06 7.66 11.35
N LEU A 81 0.45 6.59 10.81
CA LEU A 81 0.59 5.24 11.35
C LEU A 81 2.04 4.75 11.25
N ILE A 82 2.68 4.92 10.09
CA ILE A 82 4.09 4.54 9.88
C ILE A 82 5.02 5.32 10.83
N ALA A 83 4.80 6.62 11.01
CA ALA A 83 5.59 7.45 11.92
C ALA A 83 5.44 6.96 13.37
N LEU A 84 4.22 6.65 13.80
CA LEU A 84 3.92 6.15 15.14
C LEU A 84 4.57 4.78 15.40
N THR A 85 4.33 3.80 14.52
CA THR A 85 4.93 2.45 14.66
C THR A 85 6.45 2.49 14.54
N GLY A 86 6.97 3.34 13.65
CA GLY A 86 8.41 3.53 13.45
C GLY A 86 9.09 4.13 14.67
N PHE A 87 8.46 5.09 15.35
CA PHE A 87 8.96 5.65 16.60
C PHE A 87 9.01 4.60 17.71
N HIS A 88 7.93 3.86 17.92
CA HIS A 88 7.87 2.85 18.98
C HIS A 88 8.80 1.64 18.72
N ASN A 89 9.04 1.28 17.45
CA ASN A 89 9.98 0.22 17.05
C ASN A 89 11.43 0.75 16.90
N GLN A 90 11.71 2.00 17.28
CA GLN A 90 13.05 2.60 17.18
C GLN A 90 13.61 2.63 15.74
N MET A 91 12.76 2.49 14.73
CA MET A 91 13.08 2.63 13.30
C MET A 91 13.04 4.12 12.92
N TYR A 92 13.92 4.91 13.54
CA TYR A 92 13.87 6.38 13.46
C TYR A 92 14.11 6.92 12.05
N GLY A 93 14.82 6.18 11.18
CA GLY A 93 14.98 6.56 9.77
C GLY A 93 13.67 6.45 8.99
N VAL A 94 12.90 5.38 9.22
CA VAL A 94 11.57 5.24 8.60
C VAL A 94 10.59 6.26 9.17
N CYS A 95 10.62 6.49 10.49
CA CYS A 95 9.84 7.53 11.14
C CYS A 95 10.12 8.92 10.54
N SER A 96 11.40 9.27 10.35
CA SER A 96 11.79 10.56 9.75
C SER A 96 11.31 10.70 8.31
N ASN A 97 11.38 9.63 7.51
CA ASN A 97 10.86 9.64 6.14
C ASN A 97 9.34 9.87 6.13
N ALA A 98 8.60 9.25 7.03
CA ALA A 98 7.16 9.45 7.15
C ALA A 98 6.81 10.91 7.51
N PHE A 99 7.53 11.54 8.44
CA PHE A 99 7.36 12.96 8.74
C PHE A 99 7.66 13.86 7.53
N MET A 100 8.73 13.59 6.78
CA MET A 100 9.02 14.33 5.54
C MET A 100 7.88 14.22 4.52
N ARG A 101 7.24 13.05 4.40
CA ARG A 101 6.06 12.87 3.53
C ARG A 101 4.88 13.70 4.03
N LEU A 102 4.59 13.67 5.33
CA LEU A 102 3.50 14.46 5.94
C LEU A 102 3.68 15.97 5.72
N GLU A 103 4.90 16.48 5.82
CA GLU A 103 5.22 17.90 5.57
C GLU A 103 5.04 18.32 4.11
N GLN A 104 5.16 17.37 3.18
CA GLN A 104 5.02 17.59 1.73
C GLN A 104 3.57 17.53 1.24
N LEU A 105 2.63 17.07 2.07
CA LEU A 105 1.22 16.97 1.69
C LEU A 105 0.62 18.37 1.49
N THR A 106 0.10 18.62 0.29
CA THR A 106 -0.56 19.90 -0.07
C THR A 106 -2.02 19.96 0.37
N ASP A 107 -2.61 18.82 0.69
CA ASP A 107 -4.05 18.69 0.97
C ASP A 107 -4.41 19.00 2.42
N ILE A 108 -3.42 19.35 3.24
CA ILE A 108 -3.57 19.74 4.65
C ILE A 108 -3.23 21.21 4.87
N SER A 109 -3.81 21.81 5.92
CA SER A 109 -3.57 23.20 6.28
C SER A 109 -2.09 23.46 6.61
N GLN A 110 -1.65 24.70 6.42
CA GLN A 110 -0.29 25.13 6.82
C GLN A 110 -0.05 24.87 8.31
N GLU A 111 -1.04 25.17 9.16
CA GLU A 111 -0.97 24.91 10.60
C GLU A 111 -0.69 23.43 10.93
N ARG A 112 -1.36 22.50 10.24
CA ARG A 112 -1.11 21.06 10.45
C ARG A 112 0.28 20.64 9.98
N ARG A 113 0.81 21.22 8.90
CA ARG A 113 2.20 21.00 8.46
C ARG A 113 3.20 21.50 9.47
N ASP A 114 2.98 22.70 10.02
CA ASP A 114 3.85 23.28 11.04
C ASP A 114 3.85 22.39 12.32
N GLN A 115 2.69 21.82 12.69
CA GLN A 115 2.60 20.85 13.80
C GLN A 115 3.42 19.58 13.56
N TYR A 116 3.42 19.03 12.33
CA TYR A 116 4.26 17.88 11.98
C TYR A 116 5.75 18.22 12.06
N GLN A 117 6.14 19.38 11.52
CA GLN A 117 7.51 19.87 11.57
C GLN A 117 8.01 20.06 13.01
N ASP A 118 7.20 20.69 13.86
CA ASP A 118 7.50 20.88 15.27
C ASP A 118 7.65 19.55 16.03
N LEU A 119 6.78 18.58 15.73
CA LEU A 119 6.84 17.25 16.33
C LEU A 119 8.11 16.50 15.88
N ALA A 120 8.41 16.51 14.58
CA ALA A 120 9.62 15.93 14.02
C ALA A 120 10.88 16.53 14.68
N PHE A 121 10.95 17.86 14.81
CA PHE A 121 12.06 18.53 15.48
C PHE A 121 12.23 18.08 16.94
N LYS A 122 11.14 18.00 17.71
CA LYS A 122 11.16 17.52 19.12
C LYS A 122 11.64 16.08 19.25
N ILE A 123 11.33 15.23 18.27
CA ILE A 123 11.75 13.83 18.26
C ILE A 123 13.22 13.72 17.85
N PHE A 124 13.61 14.29 16.70
CA PHE A 124 14.91 14.04 16.10
C PHE A 124 16.06 14.86 16.69
N THR A 125 15.76 15.85 17.53
CA THR A 125 16.76 16.47 18.43
C THR A 125 17.27 15.49 19.50
N LYS A 126 16.45 14.48 19.87
CA LYS A 126 16.79 13.46 20.87
C LYS A 126 17.22 12.13 20.25
N PHE A 127 16.58 11.74 19.16
CA PHE A 127 16.80 10.46 18.48
C PHE A 127 17.40 10.69 17.09
N LYS A 128 18.60 10.16 16.84
CA LYS A 128 19.18 10.26 15.50
C LYS A 128 18.36 9.41 14.52
N PRO A 129 18.02 9.92 13.33
CA PRO A 129 17.25 9.19 12.32
C PRO A 129 18.11 8.11 11.66
N LYS A 130 18.41 7.05 12.42
CA LYS A 130 19.12 5.87 11.97
C LYS A 130 18.29 4.64 12.31
N ASN A 131 18.14 3.76 11.34
CA ASN A 131 17.56 2.46 11.60
C ASN A 131 18.62 1.55 12.24
N PRO A 132 18.25 0.68 13.20
CA PRO A 132 19.14 -0.36 13.68
C PRO A 132 19.62 -1.21 12.49
N ALA A 133 20.88 -1.65 12.54
CA ALA A 133 21.36 -2.63 11.57
C ALA A 133 20.48 -3.88 11.70
N ILE A 134 19.88 -4.31 10.59
CA ILE A 134 18.99 -5.47 10.58
C ILE A 134 19.81 -6.67 11.06
N GLY A 135 19.60 -7.10 12.30
CA GLY A 135 20.10 -8.38 12.77
C GLY A 135 19.40 -9.48 11.97
N HIS A 136 20.14 -10.51 11.57
CA HIS A 136 19.63 -11.65 10.78
C HIS A 136 18.49 -12.44 11.46
N ASP A 137 18.04 -12.06 12.66
CA ASP A 137 17.16 -12.84 13.54
C ASP A 137 15.70 -12.34 13.62
N GLN A 138 15.29 -11.36 12.82
CA GLN A 138 13.87 -10.92 12.76
C GLN A 138 13.02 -11.68 11.72
N GLN A 139 13.31 -12.95 11.47
CA GLN A 139 12.42 -13.84 10.72
C GLN A 139 11.22 -14.28 11.58
N THR A 140 10.46 -13.30 12.07
CA THR A 140 9.16 -13.55 12.71
C THR A 140 8.14 -13.87 11.62
N LYS A 141 7.19 -14.77 11.91
CA LYS A 141 6.14 -15.26 10.99
C LYS A 141 5.23 -14.17 10.39
N ASP A 142 5.32 -12.94 10.87
CA ASP A 142 4.50 -11.78 10.48
C ASP A 142 5.14 -10.88 9.39
N VAL A 143 5.95 -11.43 8.47
CA VAL A 143 6.42 -10.65 7.31
C VAL A 143 5.31 -10.59 6.26
N VAL A 144 4.90 -9.38 5.88
CA VAL A 144 4.02 -9.17 4.73
C VAL A 144 4.82 -9.44 3.46
N THR A 145 4.76 -10.68 2.97
CA THR A 145 5.38 -11.06 1.69
C THR A 145 4.36 -11.02 0.54
N PRO A 146 4.81 -10.97 -0.73
CA PRO A 146 3.90 -11.14 -1.87
C PRO A 146 3.09 -12.45 -1.80
N GLU A 147 3.68 -13.51 -1.24
CA GLU A 147 2.98 -14.79 -1.01
C GLU A 147 1.87 -14.64 0.02
N TYR A 148 2.09 -13.89 1.10
CA TYR A 148 1.05 -13.59 2.08
C TYR A 148 -0.15 -12.88 1.42
N LEU A 149 0.08 -11.87 0.58
CA LEU A 149 -0.99 -11.17 -0.15
C LEU A 149 -1.72 -12.10 -1.13
N ARG A 150 -1.00 -12.99 -1.81
CA ARG A 150 -1.61 -14.01 -2.70
C ARG A 150 -2.50 -14.98 -1.92
N GLU A 151 -2.05 -15.46 -0.76
CA GLU A 151 -2.86 -16.36 0.09
C GLU A 151 -4.06 -15.64 0.71
N LEU A 152 -3.90 -14.37 1.06
CA LEU A 152 -5.00 -13.51 1.50
C LEU A 152 -6.09 -13.44 0.43
N ARG A 153 -5.71 -13.11 -0.81
CA ARG A 153 -6.64 -13.07 -1.95
C ARG A 153 -7.34 -14.40 -2.18
N LYS A 154 -6.61 -15.53 -2.16
CA LYS A 154 -7.21 -16.88 -2.26
C LYS A 154 -8.22 -17.14 -1.16
N THR A 155 -7.92 -16.73 0.08
CA THR A 155 -8.79 -16.92 1.24
C THR A 155 -10.08 -16.14 1.11
N TYR A 156 -10.00 -14.87 0.69
CA TYR A 156 -11.19 -14.05 0.46
C TYR A 156 -12.03 -14.56 -0.72
N ILE A 157 -11.40 -14.96 -1.84
CA ILE A 157 -12.13 -15.57 -2.97
C ILE A 157 -12.94 -16.79 -2.49
N ARG A 158 -12.33 -17.70 -1.72
CA ARG A 158 -13.03 -18.88 -1.17
C ARG A 158 -14.19 -18.52 -0.24
N LYS A 159 -14.17 -17.36 0.42
CA LYS A 159 -15.28 -16.91 1.27
C LYS A 159 -16.43 -16.28 0.48
N CYS A 160 -16.15 -15.78 -0.72
CA CYS A 160 -17.14 -15.15 -1.60
C CYS A 160 -17.77 -16.14 -2.60
N THR A 161 -17.30 -17.38 -2.67
CA THR A 161 -17.83 -18.45 -3.54
C THR A 161 -18.59 -19.46 -2.70
#